data_AF-A0AAU0XLS7-F1
#
_entry.id   AF-A0AAU0XLS7-F1
#
_cell.length_a   1.000
_cell.length_b   1.000
_cell.length_c   1.000
_cell.angle_alpha   90.00
_cell.angle_beta   90.00
_cell.angle_gamma   90.00
#
_symmetry.space_group_name_H-M   'P 1'
#
loop_
_entity.id
_entity.type
_entity.pdbx_description
1 polymer ?
#
loop_
_entity_poly.entity_id
_entity_poly.type
_entity_poly.pdbx_seq_one_letter_code
_entity_poly.pdbx_strand_id
1 'polypeptide(L)'
;MGRTSRKRSTLANRAIVASAALILGGGGLIAVNVYASAGEGASGSPPDRTWNMGSQMSTIDCPDVGNELPDVPEEARWEVDRELAAMDTQITDAYQQFADRKDEISRDPNLAENAVLGPLKAKRTASIDRIATAVERNADRPQGLDGLAPCSLRADDNNHGSGGYGSGDSQGQDAGQGDDQGADQGQGGDQGADQGQGQDGGQDGGQDGGQDGDDGQGQQGNGPEASDFVDIQSVQPNVDRPRQRRGASRGTFTTDCGRNENGKFNPDNVIVAPGVSNGAHHMHDYVGNQANDAFASDDDLANGDTSCRNQGDRSTYYWPVLRLQNGTAENDADADGGGKDQNVGEIQTPSQVTLKFVGNPTGKVTAMPRFLRIITGDAKAFTNGDANANASWSCTGFENRQLKDKYPICPDGSQVVRSFAFQSCWDGQNTDSANHRTHVAFAQDNGRCPNGFRAIPQLVQRIVYDVPPGPGFAVDSFPEQLHKPVTDHGDFINVFDDKLMKKVVSCINGGRKCR
;
A
#
# COMPACT_ATOMS: atom_id res chain seq x y z
N MET A 1 71.06 -27.95 -19.25
CA MET A 1 70.92 -28.36 -20.67
C MET A 1 69.69 -29.26 -20.74
N GLY A 2 68.62 -29.04 -21.48
CA GLY A 2 68.14 -27.98 -22.35
C GLY A 2 66.93 -28.53 -23.10
N ARG A 3 65.89 -27.69 -23.31
CA ARG A 3 64.93 -27.72 -24.44
C ARG A 3 63.88 -28.88 -24.45
N THR A 4 62.64 -28.73 -24.91
CA THR A 4 61.90 -27.67 -25.63
C THR A 4 60.41 -28.05 -25.72
N SER A 5 59.56 -27.03 -25.86
CA SER A 5 58.15 -27.08 -26.29
C SER A 5 57.95 -27.62 -27.72
N ARG A 6 56.72 -28.00 -28.07
CA ARG A 6 56.15 -27.74 -29.41
C ARG A 6 54.73 -27.17 -29.33
N LYS A 7 54.56 -26.03 -30.00
CA LYS A 7 53.32 -25.36 -30.44
C LYS A 7 53.17 -25.56 -31.95
N ARG A 8 51.98 -25.18 -32.46
CA ARG A 8 51.58 -24.78 -33.84
C ARG A 8 50.85 -25.85 -34.67
N SER A 9 49.86 -25.54 -35.52
CA SER A 9 49.13 -24.31 -35.89
C SER A 9 48.19 -24.64 -37.08
N THR A 10 47.02 -23.99 -37.14
CA THR A 10 46.27 -23.46 -38.32
C THR A 10 46.16 -24.25 -39.64
N LEU A 11 44.97 -24.27 -40.24
CA LEU A 11 44.63 -23.40 -41.38
C LEU A 11 43.17 -23.53 -41.84
N ALA A 12 42.63 -22.37 -42.21
CA ALA A 12 41.34 -22.14 -42.85
C ALA A 12 41.43 -22.25 -44.38
N ASN A 13 40.28 -22.41 -45.05
CA ASN A 13 39.98 -21.90 -46.40
C ASN A 13 38.44 -21.95 -46.62
N ARG A 14 37.76 -20.80 -46.76
CA ARG A 14 37.43 -20.04 -48.01
C ARG A 14 36.37 -20.75 -48.87
N ALA A 15 35.09 -20.32 -48.92
CA ALA A 15 34.47 -19.12 -49.53
C ALA A 15 34.20 -19.22 -51.05
N ILE A 16 32.96 -18.91 -51.47
CA ILE A 16 32.44 -18.35 -52.76
C ILE A 16 30.89 -18.28 -52.61
N VAL A 17 30.22 -17.10 -52.49
CA VAL A 17 29.78 -16.10 -53.51
C VAL A 17 28.76 -16.71 -54.49
N ALA A 18 27.60 -16.14 -54.86
CA ALA A 18 26.75 -14.99 -54.52
C ALA A 18 25.45 -15.13 -55.34
N SER A 19 24.36 -14.43 -54.98
CA SER A 19 23.56 -13.55 -55.87
C SER A 19 22.24 -13.11 -55.22
N ALA A 20 21.91 -11.84 -55.46
CA ALA A 20 20.84 -11.06 -54.87
C ALA A 20 19.49 -11.17 -55.62
N ALA A 21 18.38 -10.88 -54.93
CA ALA A 21 17.47 -9.75 -55.23
C ALA A 21 16.09 -9.89 -54.53
N LEU A 22 15.81 -8.93 -53.63
CA LEU A 22 14.61 -8.05 -53.56
C LEU A 22 13.18 -8.66 -53.58
N ILE A 23 12.40 -8.42 -52.50
CA ILE A 23 11.07 -7.73 -52.46
C ILE A 23 10.19 -8.17 -51.25
N LEU A 24 9.77 -7.15 -50.46
CA LEU A 24 8.58 -7.02 -49.58
C LEU A 24 8.42 -7.84 -48.28
N GLY A 25 8.40 -7.08 -47.17
CA GLY A 25 7.20 -7.01 -46.30
C GLY A 25 7.21 -7.81 -45.00
N GLY A 26 6.94 -7.13 -43.89
CA GLY A 26 6.29 -7.74 -42.72
C GLY A 26 7.17 -7.91 -41.47
N GLY A 27 7.39 -6.82 -40.74
CA GLY A 27 7.68 -6.90 -39.31
C GLY A 27 6.40 -7.26 -38.56
N GLY A 28 6.41 -8.35 -37.80
CA GLY A 28 5.34 -8.74 -36.90
C GLY A 28 5.55 -8.10 -35.53
N LEU A 29 4.92 -6.95 -35.30
CA LEU A 29 4.61 -6.46 -33.96
C LEU A 29 3.32 -7.16 -33.52
N ILE A 30 3.33 -7.82 -32.37
CA ILE A 30 2.11 -8.23 -31.66
C ILE A 30 1.49 -6.95 -31.11
N ALA A 31 0.51 -6.40 -31.83
CA ALA A 31 -0.35 -5.33 -31.34
C ALA A 31 -1.52 -5.98 -30.60
N VAL A 32 -1.62 -5.73 -29.30
CA VAL A 32 -2.81 -6.04 -28.50
C VAL A 32 -3.86 -4.98 -28.85
N ASN A 33 -4.90 -5.36 -29.58
CA ASN A 33 -6.03 -4.48 -29.91
C ASN A 33 -6.93 -4.33 -28.67
N VAL A 34 -6.86 -3.17 -28.01
CA VAL A 34 -7.86 -2.75 -27.04
C VAL A 34 -8.95 -1.99 -27.80
N TYR A 35 -10.16 -2.56 -27.83
CA TYR A 35 -11.34 -1.90 -28.40
C TYR A 35 -11.82 -0.80 -27.46
N ALA A 36 -11.85 0.44 -27.95
CA ALA A 36 -12.60 1.53 -27.35
C ALA A 36 -13.99 1.59 -28.01
N SER A 37 -15.05 1.48 -27.21
CA SER A 37 -16.41 1.84 -27.63
C SER A 37 -16.87 3.01 -26.75
N ALA A 38 -16.89 4.21 -27.33
CA ALA A 38 -17.50 5.39 -26.74
C ALA A 38 -19.01 5.40 -27.04
N GLY A 39 -19.82 5.69 -26.02
CA GLY A 39 -21.25 5.99 -26.17
C GLY A 39 -21.60 7.19 -25.30
N GLU A 40 -21.97 8.30 -25.93
CA GLU A 40 -22.45 9.53 -25.29
C GLU A 40 -23.89 9.38 -24.77
N GLY A 41 -24.20 10.05 -23.66
CA GLY A 41 -25.40 9.83 -22.86
C GLY A 41 -26.62 10.70 -23.17
N ALA A 42 -27.68 10.46 -22.39
CA ALA A 42 -28.74 11.43 -22.12
C ALA A 42 -29.35 11.16 -20.73
N SER A 43 -29.57 12.25 -19.99
CA SER A 43 -29.82 12.38 -18.56
C SER A 43 -31.30 12.30 -18.14
N GLY A 44 -31.56 11.72 -16.97
CA GLY A 44 -32.78 11.93 -16.17
C GLY A 44 -32.98 10.83 -15.12
N SER A 45 -32.82 11.13 -13.82
CA SER A 45 -33.01 10.19 -12.70
C SER A 45 -34.24 10.53 -11.84
N PRO A 46 -34.81 9.53 -11.15
CA PRO A 46 -35.11 9.61 -9.72
C PRO A 46 -34.40 8.50 -8.91
N PRO A 47 -34.35 8.57 -7.57
CA PRO A 47 -33.41 7.80 -6.77
C PRO A 47 -34.00 6.42 -6.41
N ASP A 48 -33.42 5.38 -6.97
CA ASP A 48 -33.45 4.03 -6.40
C ASP A 48 -32.06 3.43 -6.62
N ARG A 49 -31.59 2.61 -5.66
CA ARG A 49 -30.25 2.00 -5.66
C ARG A 49 -30.09 1.03 -6.84
N THR A 50 -29.82 1.56 -8.03
CA THR A 50 -29.41 0.79 -9.19
C THR A 50 -27.90 0.70 -9.20
N TRP A 51 -27.39 -0.51 -8.94
CA TRP A 51 -26.03 -0.90 -9.27
C TRP A 51 -25.77 -0.54 -10.73
N ASN A 52 -24.83 0.37 -10.97
CA ASN A 52 -24.45 0.75 -12.32
C ASN A 52 -23.81 -0.48 -12.97
N MET A 53 -24.49 -1.11 -13.96
CA MET A 53 -24.07 -2.36 -14.62
C MET A 53 -22.71 -2.27 -15.38
N GLY A 54 -21.99 -1.17 -15.26
CA GLY A 54 -20.65 -0.96 -15.85
C GLY A 54 -19.49 -0.97 -14.85
N SER A 55 -19.73 -0.86 -13.54
CA SER A 55 -18.67 -0.87 -12.52
C SER A 55 -18.57 -2.27 -11.90
N GLN A 56 -17.63 -3.09 -12.35
CA GLN A 56 -17.37 -4.38 -11.73
C GLN A 56 -16.77 -4.14 -10.33
N MET A 57 -17.47 -4.60 -9.29
CA MET A 57 -16.95 -4.59 -7.92
C MET A 57 -15.65 -5.38 -7.88
N SER A 58 -14.62 -4.80 -7.27
CA SER A 58 -13.27 -5.35 -7.27
C SER A 58 -12.84 -5.82 -5.89
N THR A 59 -13.39 -5.23 -4.81
CA THR A 59 -12.95 -5.52 -3.45
C THR A 59 -14.04 -5.35 -2.38
N ILE A 60 -13.68 -5.66 -1.14
CA ILE A 60 -14.44 -5.44 0.08
C ILE A 60 -13.86 -4.23 0.82
N ASP A 61 -14.73 -3.30 1.20
CA ASP A 61 -14.42 -2.10 1.97
C ASP A 61 -15.09 -2.20 3.34
N CYS A 62 -14.27 -2.15 4.39
CA CYS A 62 -14.70 -2.26 5.77
C CYS A 62 -14.16 -1.06 6.56
N PRO A 63 -14.99 -0.38 7.39
CA PRO A 63 -14.50 0.66 8.29
C PRO A 63 -13.37 0.15 9.20
N ASP A 64 -12.30 0.93 9.34
CA ASP A 64 -11.16 0.57 10.18
C ASP A 64 -11.46 0.88 11.66
N VAL A 65 -11.57 -0.16 12.48
CA VAL A 65 -11.88 -0.05 13.91
C VAL A 65 -10.69 0.53 14.69
N GLY A 66 -9.45 0.27 14.28
CA GLY A 66 -8.26 0.75 14.98
C GLY A 66 -8.13 2.27 14.91
N ASN A 67 -8.56 2.89 13.80
CA ASN A 67 -8.57 4.35 13.65
C ASN A 67 -9.56 5.04 14.60
N GLU A 68 -10.65 4.36 14.98
CA GLU A 68 -11.69 4.87 15.89
C GLU A 68 -11.41 4.53 17.38
N LEU A 69 -10.25 3.95 17.69
CA LEU A 69 -9.81 3.57 19.04
C LEU A 69 -8.55 4.35 19.49
N PRO A 70 -8.61 5.68 19.62
CA PRO A 70 -7.44 6.47 20.01
C PRO A 70 -7.00 6.23 21.47
N ASP A 71 -7.93 5.83 22.35
CA ASP A 71 -7.71 5.69 23.79
C ASP A 71 -7.97 4.25 24.26
N VAL A 72 -6.92 3.42 24.25
CA VAL A 72 -6.95 2.05 24.79
C VAL A 72 -6.02 1.96 26.01
N PRO A 73 -6.53 1.50 27.18
CA PRO A 73 -5.70 1.24 28.37
C PRO A 73 -4.53 0.32 28.05
N GLU A 74 -3.35 0.58 28.63
CA GLU A 74 -2.13 -0.17 28.35
C GLU A 74 -2.32 -1.68 28.58
N GLU A 75 -3.08 -2.04 29.62
CA GLU A 75 -3.40 -3.42 29.98
C GLU A 75 -4.30 -4.14 28.96
N ALA A 76 -5.06 -3.38 28.16
CA ALA A 76 -5.97 -3.92 27.14
C ALA A 76 -5.35 -3.95 25.75
N ARG A 77 -4.28 -3.18 25.48
CA ARG A 77 -3.69 -3.00 24.14
C ARG A 77 -3.42 -4.33 23.44
N TRP A 78 -2.71 -5.24 24.09
CA TRP A 78 -2.38 -6.54 23.48
C TRP A 78 -3.61 -7.35 23.05
N GLU A 79 -4.69 -7.33 23.84
CA GLU A 79 -5.93 -8.04 23.48
C GLU A 79 -6.65 -7.32 22.33
N VAL A 80 -6.65 -5.99 22.32
CA VAL A 80 -7.22 -5.17 21.23
C VAL A 80 -6.46 -5.39 19.92
N ASP A 81 -5.13 -5.30 19.93
CA ASP A 81 -4.28 -5.48 18.74
C ASP A 81 -4.49 -6.87 18.13
N ARG A 82 -4.60 -7.91 18.97
CA ARG A 82 -4.90 -9.27 18.52
C ARG A 82 -6.28 -9.39 17.87
N GLU A 83 -7.30 -8.72 18.42
CA GLU A 83 -8.63 -8.72 17.83
C GLU A 83 -8.70 -7.91 16.53
N LEU A 84 -7.93 -6.82 16.41
CA LEU A 84 -7.79 -6.06 15.17
C LEU A 84 -7.10 -6.90 14.08
N ALA A 85 -6.01 -7.58 14.42
CA ALA A 85 -5.35 -8.51 13.48
C ALA A 85 -6.30 -9.66 13.07
N ALA A 86 -7.10 -10.19 14.01
CA ALA A 86 -8.11 -11.19 13.69
C ALA A 86 -9.24 -10.64 12.81
N MET A 87 -9.57 -9.35 12.89
CA MET A 87 -10.50 -8.72 11.95
C MET A 87 -9.91 -8.64 10.55
N ASP A 88 -8.62 -8.32 10.41
CA ASP A 88 -7.96 -8.26 9.11
C ASP A 88 -7.99 -9.62 8.40
N THR A 89 -7.69 -10.70 9.12
CA THR A 89 -7.86 -12.05 8.59
C THR A 89 -9.31 -12.33 8.15
N GLN A 90 -10.32 -11.84 8.88
CA GLN A 90 -11.72 -12.02 8.47
C GLN A 90 -12.05 -11.28 7.16
N ILE A 91 -11.47 -10.10 6.94
CA ILE A 91 -11.65 -9.32 5.72
C ILE A 91 -10.99 -10.04 4.55
N THR A 92 -9.74 -10.48 4.71
CA THR A 92 -9.02 -11.22 3.68
C THR A 92 -9.72 -12.52 3.31
N ASP A 93 -10.18 -13.31 4.29
CA ASP A 93 -10.98 -14.54 4.05
C ASP A 93 -12.26 -14.24 3.25
N ALA A 94 -12.93 -13.12 3.58
CA ALA A 94 -14.14 -12.70 2.89
C ALA A 94 -13.85 -12.23 1.47
N TYR A 95 -12.72 -11.54 1.25
CA TYR A 95 -12.28 -11.11 -0.06
C TYR A 95 -11.94 -12.29 -0.95
N GLN A 96 -11.22 -13.30 -0.45
CA GLN A 96 -10.93 -14.54 -1.20
C GLN A 96 -12.23 -15.21 -1.63
N GLN A 97 -13.18 -15.35 -0.69
CA GLN A 97 -14.51 -15.87 -0.98
C GLN A 97 -15.31 -15.05 -2.00
N PHE A 98 -15.14 -13.74 -2.01
CA PHE A 98 -15.73 -12.85 -3.02
C PHE A 98 -15.06 -13.06 -4.38
N ALA A 99 -13.74 -13.10 -4.43
CA ALA A 99 -12.94 -13.28 -5.65
C ALA A 99 -13.26 -14.63 -6.33
N ASP A 100 -13.31 -15.72 -5.56
CA ASP A 100 -13.63 -17.07 -6.06
C ASP A 100 -15.05 -17.17 -6.66
N ARG A 101 -15.97 -16.32 -6.20
CA ARG A 101 -17.39 -16.33 -6.58
C ARG A 101 -17.80 -15.13 -7.42
N LYS A 102 -16.84 -14.37 -7.96
CA LYS A 102 -17.10 -13.09 -8.65
C LYS A 102 -18.11 -13.21 -9.79
N ASP A 103 -18.03 -14.29 -10.57
CA ASP A 103 -18.95 -14.57 -11.68
C ASP A 103 -20.38 -14.90 -11.21
N GLU A 104 -20.51 -15.66 -10.12
CA GLU A 104 -21.81 -15.99 -9.53
C GLU A 104 -22.46 -14.75 -8.91
N ILE A 105 -21.67 -13.96 -8.17
CA ILE A 105 -22.09 -12.69 -7.57
C ILE A 105 -22.51 -11.68 -8.65
N SER A 106 -21.82 -11.65 -9.79
CA SER A 106 -22.19 -10.78 -10.91
C SER A 106 -23.56 -11.14 -11.52
N ARG A 107 -23.98 -12.40 -11.39
CA ARG A 107 -25.29 -12.90 -11.88
C ARG A 107 -26.39 -12.77 -10.83
N ASP A 108 -26.06 -12.94 -9.55
CA ASP A 108 -26.96 -12.73 -8.42
C ASP A 108 -26.27 -11.87 -7.34
N PRO A 109 -26.44 -10.54 -7.36
CA PRO A 109 -25.84 -9.64 -6.38
C PRO A 109 -26.24 -9.94 -4.92
N ASN A 110 -27.37 -10.61 -4.68
CA ASN A 110 -27.77 -10.99 -3.32
C ASN A 110 -26.84 -12.06 -2.73
N LEU A 111 -26.12 -12.81 -3.58
CA LEU A 111 -25.13 -13.78 -3.13
C LEU A 111 -23.98 -13.11 -2.38
N ALA A 112 -23.56 -11.92 -2.78
CA ALA A 112 -22.51 -11.19 -2.07
C ALA A 112 -22.94 -10.87 -0.63
N GLU A 113 -24.15 -10.35 -0.47
CA GLU A 113 -24.69 -10.02 0.84
C GLU A 113 -24.84 -11.27 1.71
N ASN A 114 -25.45 -12.34 1.17
CA ASN A 114 -25.79 -13.52 1.97
C ASN A 114 -24.58 -14.43 2.26
N ALA A 115 -23.65 -14.57 1.32
CA ALA A 115 -22.54 -15.51 1.42
C ALA A 115 -21.22 -14.85 1.87
N VAL A 116 -21.07 -13.53 1.72
CA VAL A 116 -19.81 -12.83 2.03
C VAL A 116 -20.03 -11.78 3.12
N LEU A 117 -20.79 -10.72 2.83
CA LEU A 117 -20.87 -9.53 3.70
C LEU A 117 -21.65 -9.79 4.99
N GLY A 118 -22.73 -10.56 4.95
CA GLY A 118 -23.53 -10.93 6.12
C GLY A 118 -22.71 -11.75 7.14
N PRO A 119 -22.09 -12.87 6.74
CA PRO A 119 -21.16 -13.62 7.61
C PRO A 119 -20.00 -12.78 8.13
N LEU A 120 -19.39 -11.94 7.28
CA LEU A 120 -18.31 -11.02 7.67
C LEU A 120 -18.76 -10.04 8.75
N LYS A 121 -19.90 -9.38 8.55
CA LYS A 121 -20.50 -8.47 9.54
C LYS A 121 -20.73 -9.15 10.88
N ALA A 122 -21.22 -10.40 10.89
CA ALA A 122 -21.44 -11.14 12.13
C ALA A 122 -20.14 -11.44 12.87
N LYS A 123 -19.09 -11.88 12.16
CA LYS A 123 -17.75 -12.09 12.74
C LYS A 123 -17.16 -10.78 13.29
N ARG A 124 -17.23 -9.71 12.51
CA ARG A 124 -16.74 -8.38 12.91
C ARG A 124 -17.47 -7.85 14.13
N THR A 125 -18.80 -7.99 14.20
CA THR A 125 -19.59 -7.62 15.39
C THR A 125 -19.06 -8.33 16.64
N ALA A 126 -18.81 -9.64 16.55
CA ALA A 126 -18.27 -10.39 17.68
C ALA A 126 -16.85 -9.96 18.08
N SER A 127 -15.99 -9.60 17.12
CA SER A 127 -14.65 -9.04 17.42
C SER A 127 -14.74 -7.65 18.05
N ILE A 128 -15.61 -6.78 17.55
CA ILE A 128 -15.87 -5.45 18.12
C ILE A 128 -16.35 -5.57 19.57
N ASP A 129 -17.26 -6.50 19.84
CA ASP A 129 -17.73 -6.79 21.19
C ASP A 129 -16.61 -7.23 22.13
N ARG A 130 -15.67 -8.06 21.64
CA ARG A 130 -14.49 -8.50 22.41
C ARG A 130 -13.55 -7.33 22.69
N ILE A 131 -13.29 -6.47 21.71
CA ILE A 131 -12.50 -5.24 21.89
C ILE A 131 -13.13 -4.34 22.95
N ALA A 132 -14.42 -4.03 22.81
CA ALA A 132 -15.12 -3.16 23.75
C ALA A 132 -15.11 -3.75 25.17
N THR A 133 -15.23 -5.07 25.29
CA THR A 133 -15.14 -5.78 26.58
C THR A 133 -13.73 -5.76 27.16
N ALA A 134 -12.68 -5.87 26.33
CA ALA A 134 -11.29 -5.79 26.78
C ALA A 134 -10.98 -4.40 27.35
N VAL A 135 -11.44 -3.34 26.68
CA VAL A 135 -11.32 -1.95 27.15
C VAL A 135 -12.11 -1.72 28.44
N GLU A 136 -13.35 -2.21 28.51
CA GLU A 136 -14.26 -2.04 29.65
C GLU A 136 -13.69 -2.56 30.99
N ARG A 137 -12.75 -3.51 30.94
CA ARG A 137 -12.10 -4.04 32.16
C ARG A 137 -11.26 -2.99 32.90
N ASN A 138 -10.77 -1.96 32.20
CA ASN A 138 -9.85 -0.97 32.76
C ASN A 138 -10.26 0.49 32.46
N ALA A 139 -11.27 0.72 31.61
CA ALA A 139 -11.81 2.03 31.25
C ALA A 139 -13.30 1.95 30.92
N ASP A 140 -13.93 3.08 30.57
CA ASP A 140 -15.30 3.10 30.10
C ASP A 140 -15.43 2.35 28.76
N ARG A 141 -16.52 1.59 28.60
CA ARG A 141 -16.79 0.85 27.36
C ARG A 141 -16.93 1.82 26.18
N PRO A 142 -16.14 1.67 25.11
CA PRO A 142 -16.27 2.48 23.90
C PRO A 142 -17.68 2.38 23.32
N GLN A 143 -18.22 3.52 22.85
CA GLN A 143 -19.55 3.60 22.27
C GLN A 143 -19.47 3.74 20.74
N GLY A 144 -20.49 3.26 20.03
CA GLY A 144 -20.63 3.47 18.58
C GLY A 144 -19.81 2.52 17.69
N LEU A 145 -18.98 1.64 18.28
CA LEU A 145 -18.18 0.70 17.49
C LEU A 145 -19.02 -0.28 16.65
N ASP A 146 -20.22 -0.65 17.11
CA ASP A 146 -21.11 -1.57 16.37
C ASP A 146 -21.45 -1.08 14.96
N GLY A 147 -21.43 0.24 14.76
CA GLY A 147 -21.63 0.87 13.45
C GLY A 147 -20.52 0.59 12.44
N LEU A 148 -19.34 0.11 12.91
CA LEU A 148 -18.17 -0.23 12.10
C LEU A 148 -18.15 -1.70 11.66
N ALA A 149 -19.10 -2.52 12.13
CA ALA A 149 -19.18 -3.93 11.78
C ALA A 149 -19.52 -4.19 10.29
N PRO A 150 -20.49 -3.47 9.67
CA PRO A 150 -20.84 -3.72 8.28
C PRO A 150 -19.70 -3.36 7.32
N CYS A 151 -19.56 -4.16 6.26
CA CYS A 151 -18.69 -3.88 5.13
C CYS A 151 -19.52 -3.75 3.84
N SER A 152 -18.93 -3.20 2.80
CA SER A 152 -19.55 -3.03 1.48
C SER A 152 -18.64 -3.55 0.37
N LEU A 153 -19.22 -3.87 -0.79
CA LEU A 153 -18.42 -4.04 -2.00
C LEU A 153 -17.99 -2.67 -2.55
N ARG A 154 -16.79 -2.62 -3.10
CA ARG A 154 -16.21 -1.42 -3.72
C ARG A 154 -15.69 -1.75 -5.11
N ALA A 155 -15.90 -0.84 -6.05
CA ALA A 155 -15.34 -0.92 -7.40
C ALA A 155 -13.90 -0.42 -7.44
N ASP A 156 -13.14 -0.88 -8.43
CA ASP A 156 -11.81 -0.34 -8.72
C ASP A 156 -11.96 0.96 -9.52
N ASP A 157 -12.48 1.99 -8.86
CA ASP A 157 -12.73 3.26 -9.54
C ASP A 157 -11.42 4.02 -9.72
N ASN A 158 -10.95 4.01 -10.96
CA ASN A 158 -9.81 4.75 -11.54
C ASN A 158 -9.88 6.30 -11.41
N ASN A 159 -10.76 6.84 -10.58
CA ASN A 159 -11.01 8.27 -10.46
C ASN A 159 -10.95 8.76 -9.01
N HIS A 160 -9.81 8.55 -8.35
CA HIS A 160 -9.35 9.59 -7.42
C HIS A 160 -8.88 10.76 -8.29
N GLY A 161 -9.84 11.59 -8.68
CA GLY A 161 -9.56 12.84 -9.38
C GLY A 161 -8.52 13.60 -8.57
N SER A 162 -7.44 14.00 -9.26
CA SER A 162 -6.43 14.97 -8.84
C SER A 162 -6.96 15.88 -7.72
N GLY A 163 -6.70 15.49 -6.47
CA GLY A 163 -6.94 16.27 -5.29
C GLY A 163 -5.96 17.43 -5.32
N GLY A 164 -6.35 18.50 -6.03
CA GLY A 164 -5.66 19.77 -5.99
C GLY A 164 -5.57 20.22 -4.54
N TYR A 165 -4.34 20.32 -4.04
CA TYR A 165 -4.01 20.95 -2.76
C TYR A 165 -4.66 22.34 -2.71
N GLY A 166 -5.72 22.47 -1.92
CA GLY A 166 -6.42 23.73 -1.68
C GLY A 166 -6.57 23.95 -0.18
N SER A 167 -5.83 24.92 0.34
CA SER A 167 -5.99 25.48 1.69
C SER A 167 -7.46 25.64 2.06
N GLY A 168 -7.77 25.27 3.31
CA GLY A 168 -9.06 25.57 3.91
C GLY A 168 -9.32 27.07 3.97
N ASP A 169 -10.55 27.46 3.64
CA ASP A 169 -11.17 28.67 4.16
C ASP A 169 -12.61 28.33 4.58
N SER A 170 -12.82 28.35 5.89
CA SER A 170 -14.14 28.37 6.49
C SER A 170 -14.71 29.78 6.40
N GLN A 171 -15.81 29.98 5.68
CA GLN A 171 -16.76 31.06 5.97
C GLN A 171 -18.19 30.56 5.72
N GLY A 172 -18.97 30.48 6.79
CA GLY A 172 -20.42 30.33 6.70
C GLY A 172 -21.08 31.66 6.34
N GLN A 173 -22.28 31.57 5.76
CA GLN A 173 -23.38 32.50 6.00
C GLN A 173 -24.70 31.98 5.39
N ASP A 174 -25.76 32.56 5.92
CA ASP A 174 -27.11 32.08 6.15
C ASP A 174 -28.11 32.40 5.01
N ALA A 175 -29.26 31.71 5.09
CA ALA A 175 -30.63 32.10 4.72
C ALA A 175 -31.06 32.43 3.27
N GLY A 176 -32.23 31.88 2.88
CA GLY A 176 -33.11 32.49 1.87
C GLY A 176 -34.19 31.59 1.27
N GLN A 177 -35.39 31.62 1.86
CA GLN A 177 -36.66 31.07 1.32
C GLN A 177 -37.09 31.72 -0.01
N GLY A 178 -37.93 31.01 -0.77
CA GLY A 178 -38.76 31.60 -1.84
C GLY A 178 -39.64 30.58 -2.55
N ASP A 179 -40.94 30.58 -2.20
CA ASP A 179 -42.05 29.93 -2.91
C ASP A 179 -42.15 30.38 -4.38
N ASP A 180 -42.65 29.50 -5.26
CA ASP A 180 -43.72 29.88 -6.19
C ASP A 180 -44.50 28.67 -6.72
N GLN A 181 -45.79 28.90 -6.92
CA GLN A 181 -46.84 27.95 -7.24
C GLN A 181 -47.05 27.92 -8.76
N GLY A 182 -47.43 26.76 -9.30
CA GLY A 182 -47.84 26.64 -10.70
C GLY A 182 -48.66 25.38 -10.93
N ALA A 183 -49.97 25.51 -10.75
CA ALA A 183 -50.95 24.51 -11.17
C ALA A 183 -51.17 24.57 -12.69
N ASP A 184 -51.27 23.42 -13.36
CA ASP A 184 -52.27 23.22 -14.41
C ASP A 184 -52.55 21.72 -14.66
N GLN A 185 -53.79 21.48 -15.09
CA GLN A 185 -54.53 20.23 -15.21
C GLN A 185 -54.32 19.57 -16.59
N GLY A 186 -54.53 18.25 -16.67
CA GLY A 186 -54.69 17.57 -17.95
C GLY A 186 -55.06 16.09 -17.79
N GLN A 187 -56.34 15.78 -18.03
CA GLN A 187 -56.97 14.46 -17.98
C GLN A 187 -56.69 13.58 -19.22
N GLY A 188 -56.85 12.27 -19.04
CA GLY A 188 -57.07 11.25 -20.08
C GLY A 188 -56.14 10.05 -19.85
N GLY A 189 -56.56 8.83 -19.51
CA GLY A 189 -57.78 8.11 -19.86
C GLY A 189 -57.44 7.07 -20.94
N ASP A 190 -57.29 5.81 -20.52
CA ASP A 190 -57.86 4.58 -21.10
C ASP A 190 -56.93 3.33 -21.01
N GLN A 191 -57.61 2.20 -20.86
CA GLN A 191 -57.22 0.86 -20.51
C GLN A 191 -56.78 0.04 -21.74
N GLY A 192 -56.02 -1.03 -21.52
CA GLY A 192 -55.77 -2.06 -22.53
C GLY A 192 -54.90 -3.19 -21.98
N ALA A 193 -55.56 -4.27 -21.54
CA ALA A 193 -54.95 -5.56 -21.23
C ALA A 193 -54.59 -6.32 -22.52
N ASP A 194 -53.51 -7.11 -22.52
CA ASP A 194 -53.57 -8.51 -22.91
C ASP A 194 -52.30 -9.30 -22.50
N GLN A 195 -52.53 -10.59 -22.22
CA GLN A 195 -51.58 -11.62 -21.81
C GLN A 195 -50.95 -12.30 -23.04
N GLY A 196 -49.76 -12.90 -22.87
CA GLY A 196 -49.18 -13.80 -23.86
C GLY A 196 -48.06 -14.65 -23.29
N GLN A 197 -48.39 -15.89 -22.90
CA GLN A 197 -47.47 -16.98 -22.59
C GLN A 197 -46.83 -17.55 -23.87
N GLY A 198 -45.61 -18.07 -23.76
CA GLY A 198 -44.97 -18.92 -24.78
C GLY A 198 -43.82 -19.73 -24.18
N GLN A 199 -43.92 -21.05 -24.31
CA GLN A 199 -43.09 -22.11 -23.73
C GLN A 199 -42.31 -22.85 -24.85
N ASP A 200 -41.29 -23.63 -24.43
CA ASP A 200 -40.52 -24.67 -25.16
C ASP A 200 -39.50 -24.22 -26.22
N GLY A 201 -38.31 -24.82 -26.39
CA GLY A 201 -37.66 -26.03 -25.88
C GLY A 201 -36.53 -26.43 -26.86
N GLY A 202 -35.42 -27.07 -26.41
CA GLY A 202 -34.41 -27.63 -27.32
C GLY A 202 -33.07 -28.02 -26.67
N GLN A 203 -32.81 -29.33 -26.58
CA GLN A 203 -31.57 -30.01 -26.18
C GLN A 203 -30.61 -30.23 -27.38
N ASP A 204 -29.31 -30.19 -27.11
CA ASP A 204 -28.21 -31.02 -27.66
C ASP A 204 -26.93 -30.60 -26.91
N GLY A 205 -26.02 -31.43 -26.39
CA GLY A 205 -25.68 -32.82 -26.69
C GLY A 205 -24.26 -32.90 -27.27
N GLY A 206 -23.20 -32.64 -26.49
CA GLY A 206 -21.81 -32.74 -26.94
C GLY A 206 -20.80 -32.85 -25.80
N GLN A 207 -20.46 -34.10 -25.44
CA GLN A 207 -19.30 -34.46 -24.61
C GLN A 207 -18.06 -34.50 -25.49
N ASP A 208 -17.03 -33.72 -25.13
CA ASP A 208 -15.65 -34.03 -25.46
C ASP A 208 -14.78 -33.76 -24.23
N GLY A 209 -14.17 -34.81 -23.71
CA GLY A 209 -13.22 -34.76 -22.61
C GLY A 209 -11.86 -34.30 -23.12
N GLY A 210 -11.43 -33.12 -22.70
CA GLY A 210 -10.04 -32.67 -22.73
C GLY A 210 -9.51 -32.65 -21.30
N GLN A 211 -8.34 -33.25 -21.10
CA GLN A 211 -7.64 -33.31 -19.82
C GLN A 211 -7.36 -31.89 -19.30
N ASP A 212 -7.92 -31.57 -18.13
CA ASP A 212 -7.53 -30.40 -17.34
C ASP A 212 -6.10 -30.60 -16.85
N GLY A 213 -5.16 -29.99 -17.57
CA GLY A 213 -3.88 -29.61 -17.01
C GLY A 213 -4.12 -28.48 -16.03
N ASP A 214 -3.73 -28.72 -14.79
CA ASP A 214 -3.58 -27.75 -13.71
C ASP A 214 -2.48 -26.73 -14.11
N ASP A 215 -2.83 -25.82 -15.02
CA ASP A 215 -2.05 -24.63 -15.33
C ASP A 215 -2.51 -23.53 -14.36
N GLY A 216 -1.55 -23.03 -13.56
CA GLY A 216 -1.77 -22.16 -12.41
C GLY A 216 -2.85 -21.09 -12.60
N GLN A 217 -3.82 -21.11 -11.70
CA GLN A 217 -4.81 -20.04 -11.50
C GLN A 217 -4.10 -18.77 -11.01
N GLY A 218 -3.35 -18.12 -11.90
CA GLY A 218 -2.70 -16.85 -11.65
C GLY A 218 -3.71 -15.71 -11.72
N GLN A 219 -3.91 -15.02 -10.60
CA GLN A 219 -4.21 -13.59 -10.50
C GLN A 219 -5.26 -12.99 -11.46
N GLN A 220 -6.36 -13.66 -11.80
CA GLN A 220 -7.46 -12.95 -12.47
C GLN A 220 -8.13 -11.98 -11.47
N GLY A 221 -7.64 -10.74 -11.41
CA GLY A 221 -8.28 -9.62 -10.71
C GLY A 221 -7.65 -9.16 -9.39
N ASN A 222 -6.53 -9.73 -8.94
CA ASN A 222 -5.78 -9.22 -7.79
C ASN A 222 -4.38 -8.75 -8.21
N GLY A 223 -4.27 -7.50 -8.62
CA GLY A 223 -3.00 -6.87 -9.00
C GLY A 223 -3.20 -5.51 -9.64
N PRO A 224 -2.11 -4.73 -9.83
CA PRO A 224 -2.20 -3.40 -10.40
C PRO A 224 -2.70 -3.45 -11.85
N GLU A 225 -3.57 -2.51 -12.20
CA GLU A 225 -4.03 -2.32 -13.57
C GLU A 225 -3.07 -1.41 -14.35
N ALA A 226 -3.19 -1.37 -15.68
CA ALA A 226 -2.39 -0.46 -16.50
C ALA A 226 -2.55 1.02 -16.09
N SER A 227 -3.73 1.39 -15.58
CA SER A 227 -4.04 2.72 -15.06
C SER A 227 -3.32 3.04 -13.75
N ASP A 228 -2.80 2.06 -13.02
CA ASP A 228 -2.00 2.28 -11.82
C ASP A 228 -0.56 2.71 -12.13
N PHE A 229 -0.18 2.66 -13.41
CA PHE A 229 1.14 3.11 -13.88
C PHE A 229 1.05 4.44 -14.61
N VAL A 230 2.07 5.27 -14.44
CA VAL A 230 2.19 6.55 -15.15
C VAL A 230 3.63 6.80 -15.57
N ASP A 231 3.82 7.26 -16.80
CA ASP A 231 5.12 7.74 -17.26
C ASP A 231 5.55 8.96 -16.43
N ILE A 232 6.64 8.82 -15.68
CA ILE A 232 7.16 9.89 -14.84
C ILE A 232 7.50 11.16 -15.66
N GLN A 233 7.79 11.02 -16.94
CA GLN A 233 8.10 12.13 -17.84
C GLN A 233 6.89 13.03 -18.10
N SER A 234 5.68 12.46 -18.03
CA SER A 234 4.40 13.18 -18.20
C SER A 234 3.98 13.98 -16.96
N VAL A 235 4.55 13.68 -15.80
CA VAL A 235 4.21 14.28 -14.51
C VAL A 235 4.95 15.60 -14.32
N GLN A 236 4.25 16.65 -13.91
CA GLN A 236 4.86 17.93 -13.57
C GLN A 236 5.57 17.86 -12.20
N PRO A 237 6.68 18.59 -12.00
CA PRO A 237 7.29 18.72 -10.68
C PRO A 237 6.28 19.22 -9.64
N ASN A 238 6.17 18.50 -8.52
CA ASN A 238 5.12 18.72 -7.51
C ASN A 238 5.67 18.70 -6.07
N VAL A 239 6.99 18.69 -5.90
CA VAL A 239 7.63 18.75 -4.59
C VAL A 239 7.87 20.19 -4.16
N ASP A 240 7.19 20.62 -3.10
CA ASP A 240 7.56 21.82 -2.35
C ASP A 240 8.37 21.48 -1.11
N ARG A 241 9.36 22.31 -0.78
CA ARG A 241 10.20 22.13 0.41
C ARG A 241 10.07 23.34 1.32
N PRO A 242 9.68 23.16 2.60
CA PRO A 242 9.56 24.26 3.54
C PRO A 242 10.85 25.09 3.64
N ARG A 243 10.71 26.41 3.56
CA ARG A 243 11.83 27.33 3.71
C ARG A 243 12.41 27.24 5.11
N GLN A 244 13.73 27.03 5.19
CA GLN A 244 14.48 26.98 6.44
C GLN A 244 14.49 28.36 7.13
N ARG A 245 13.85 28.46 8.30
CA ARG A 245 13.76 29.72 9.06
C ARG A 245 15.02 29.98 9.90
N ARG A 246 15.09 31.15 10.53
CA ARG A 246 16.10 31.45 11.56
C ARG A 246 15.86 30.52 12.76
N GLY A 247 16.90 29.82 13.21
CA GLY A 247 16.81 28.87 14.32
C GLY A 247 16.61 27.41 13.92
N ALA A 248 16.35 27.13 12.64
CA ALA A 248 16.17 25.77 12.12
C ALA A 248 17.35 24.84 12.46
N SER A 249 17.06 23.56 12.65
CA SER A 249 18.07 22.50 12.64
C SER A 249 18.31 22.04 11.20
N ARG A 250 19.43 22.48 10.62
CA ARG A 250 19.74 22.29 9.19
C ARG A 250 20.63 21.08 8.90
N GLY A 251 21.08 20.39 9.95
CA GLY A 251 21.99 19.26 9.81
C GLY A 251 21.25 17.99 9.40
N THR A 252 22.02 16.98 9.02
CA THR A 252 21.52 15.66 8.65
C THR A 252 22.42 14.60 9.26
N PHE A 253 21.83 13.49 9.66
CA PHE A 253 22.55 12.28 10.03
C PHE A 253 22.10 11.14 9.11
N THR A 254 23.03 10.35 8.59
CA THR A 254 22.69 9.19 7.74
C THR A 254 23.24 7.94 8.38
N THR A 255 22.39 6.92 8.57
CA THR A 255 22.84 5.58 8.98
C THR A 255 22.91 4.68 7.75
N ASP A 256 23.73 3.63 7.84
CA ASP A 256 23.96 2.68 6.76
C ASP A 256 23.76 1.27 7.30
N CYS A 257 22.65 0.64 6.90
CA CYS A 257 22.23 -0.68 7.36
C CYS A 257 22.12 -1.71 6.24
N GLY A 258 22.74 -1.41 5.09
CA GLY A 258 22.69 -2.27 3.92
C GLY A 258 21.34 -2.22 3.21
N ARG A 259 21.08 -3.25 2.41
CA ARG A 259 19.94 -3.39 1.50
C ARG A 259 19.26 -4.76 1.63
N ASN A 260 19.35 -5.34 2.84
CA ASN A 260 18.88 -6.68 3.19
C ASN A 260 19.45 -7.82 2.33
N GLU A 261 20.75 -7.78 2.03
CA GLU A 261 21.43 -8.86 1.28
C GLU A 261 21.44 -10.20 2.04
N ASN A 262 21.16 -10.16 3.35
CA ASN A 262 21.04 -11.33 4.20
C ASN A 262 19.64 -11.96 4.22
N GLY A 263 18.66 -11.37 3.50
CA GLY A 263 17.36 -11.99 3.24
C GLY A 263 16.44 -12.10 4.46
N LYS A 264 16.45 -11.10 5.35
CA LYS A 264 15.50 -11.05 6.47
C LYS A 264 14.15 -10.56 5.97
N PHE A 265 13.27 -11.51 5.70
CA PHE A 265 11.89 -11.29 5.30
C PHE A 265 10.95 -12.03 6.26
N ASN A 266 9.83 -11.41 6.64
CA ASN A 266 8.72 -12.09 7.28
C ASN A 266 7.42 -11.28 7.07
N PRO A 267 6.26 -11.91 7.25
CA PRO A 267 4.97 -11.22 7.14
C PRO A 267 4.38 -10.82 8.48
N ASP A 268 5.24 -10.68 9.49
CA ASP A 268 4.81 -10.25 10.81
C ASP A 268 4.73 -8.72 10.85
N ASN A 269 3.93 -8.20 11.79
CA ASN A 269 3.88 -6.77 12.08
C ASN A 269 4.06 -6.52 13.58
N VAL A 270 5.31 -6.32 14.00
CA VAL A 270 5.68 -6.11 15.41
C VAL A 270 5.15 -4.78 16.00
N ILE A 271 4.68 -3.84 15.16
CA ILE A 271 4.05 -2.60 15.64
C ILE A 271 2.54 -2.78 15.76
N VAL A 272 1.85 -3.16 14.67
CA VAL A 272 0.37 -3.15 14.60
C VAL A 272 -0.28 -4.45 15.06
N ALA A 273 0.44 -5.56 14.98
CA ALA A 273 -0.06 -6.89 15.35
C ALA A 273 0.97 -7.66 16.21
N PRO A 274 1.45 -7.08 17.33
CA PRO A 274 2.44 -7.73 18.18
C PRO A 274 1.90 -9.06 18.72
N GLY A 275 2.72 -10.11 18.61
CA GLY A 275 2.41 -11.48 19.00
C GLY A 275 1.57 -12.27 18.00
N VAL A 276 1.27 -11.71 16.83
CA VAL A 276 0.49 -12.36 15.77
C VAL A 276 1.38 -12.61 14.55
N SER A 277 1.68 -13.89 14.29
CA SER A 277 2.36 -14.29 13.05
C SER A 277 1.49 -14.02 11.83
N ASN A 278 2.11 -13.67 10.71
CA ASN A 278 1.42 -13.23 9.49
C ASN A 278 0.47 -12.03 9.71
N GLY A 279 0.65 -11.25 10.78
CA GLY A 279 -0.22 -10.12 11.09
C GLY A 279 -0.21 -9.00 10.04
N ALA A 280 0.75 -9.00 9.11
CA ALA A 280 0.77 -8.08 7.99
C ALA A 280 0.03 -8.60 6.75
N HIS A 281 -0.11 -9.93 6.57
CA HIS A 281 -0.59 -10.55 5.33
C HIS A 281 0.22 -10.18 4.06
N HIS A 282 1.40 -9.59 4.23
CA HIS A 282 2.34 -9.28 3.16
C HIS A 282 3.77 -9.34 3.68
N MET A 283 4.72 -9.61 2.79
CA MET A 283 6.12 -9.75 3.20
C MET A 283 6.78 -8.37 3.41
N HIS A 284 7.46 -8.21 4.55
CA HIS A 284 8.30 -7.05 4.83
C HIS A 284 9.78 -7.35 4.57
N ASP A 285 10.48 -6.33 4.06
CA ASP A 285 11.93 -6.25 3.91
C ASP A 285 12.53 -5.52 5.11
N TYR A 286 13.49 -6.13 5.81
CA TYR A 286 14.07 -5.57 7.04
C TYR A 286 15.56 -5.21 6.88
N VAL A 287 15.92 -4.02 7.36
CA VAL A 287 17.32 -3.65 7.66
C VAL A 287 17.45 -3.13 9.09
N GLY A 288 18.67 -3.15 9.62
CA GLY A 288 18.97 -2.78 11.00
C GLY A 288 18.79 -3.97 11.93
N ASN A 289 17.84 -3.90 12.86
CA ASN A 289 17.66 -4.96 13.87
C ASN A 289 17.40 -6.35 13.25
N GLN A 290 18.08 -7.37 13.76
CA GLN A 290 17.97 -8.74 13.27
C GLN A 290 17.04 -9.62 14.11
N ALA A 291 16.52 -9.13 15.23
CA ALA A 291 15.57 -9.84 16.10
C ALA A 291 14.10 -9.67 15.67
N ASN A 292 13.80 -8.90 14.61
CA ASN A 292 12.40 -8.63 14.23
C ASN A 292 11.64 -9.89 13.79
N ASP A 293 10.58 -10.20 14.54
CA ASP A 293 9.49 -11.11 14.24
C ASP A 293 8.25 -10.70 15.06
N ALA A 294 7.13 -11.39 14.91
CA ALA A 294 5.90 -11.09 15.64
C ALA A 294 6.06 -11.06 17.16
N PHE A 295 7.02 -11.79 17.74
CA PHE A 295 7.14 -11.99 19.18
C PHE A 295 8.27 -11.17 19.81
N ALA A 296 9.00 -10.38 19.02
CA ALA A 296 10.10 -9.58 19.49
C ALA A 296 9.66 -8.53 20.52
N SER A 297 10.20 -8.64 21.74
CA SER A 297 10.01 -7.64 22.80
C SER A 297 10.98 -6.46 22.66
N ASP A 298 10.75 -5.39 23.42
CA ASP A 298 11.71 -4.28 23.53
C ASP A 298 13.10 -4.76 24.01
N ASP A 299 13.15 -5.78 24.87
CA ASP A 299 14.40 -6.38 25.33
C ASP A 299 15.09 -7.19 24.23
N ASP A 300 14.34 -7.91 23.39
CA ASP A 300 14.90 -8.63 22.24
C ASP A 300 15.47 -7.64 21.23
N LEU A 301 14.72 -6.59 20.89
CA LEU A 301 15.19 -5.51 20.01
C LEU A 301 16.41 -4.80 20.61
N ALA A 302 16.44 -4.58 21.93
CA ALA A 302 17.55 -3.92 22.59
C ALA A 302 18.87 -4.68 22.51
N ASN A 303 18.79 -6.01 22.53
CA ASN A 303 19.91 -6.93 22.61
C ASN A 303 20.22 -7.60 21.25
N GLY A 304 19.36 -7.44 20.25
CA GLY A 304 19.51 -7.99 18.93
C GLY A 304 20.75 -7.50 18.18
N ASP A 305 21.24 -8.34 17.28
CA ASP A 305 22.25 -7.97 16.30
C ASP A 305 21.68 -6.91 15.33
N THR A 306 22.57 -6.21 14.62
CA THR A 306 22.18 -5.20 13.63
C THR A 306 23.00 -5.29 12.35
N SER A 307 22.33 -5.16 11.21
CA SER A 307 22.99 -5.00 9.90
C SER A 307 23.58 -3.59 9.72
N CYS A 308 23.28 -2.65 10.63
CA CYS A 308 23.85 -1.30 10.62
C CYS A 308 25.36 -1.31 10.82
N ARG A 309 26.10 -0.62 9.95
CA ARG A 309 27.55 -0.42 10.11
C ARG A 309 27.89 0.21 11.46
N ASN A 310 27.04 1.10 11.96
CA ASN A 310 27.16 1.64 13.31
C ASN A 310 26.37 0.75 14.28
N GLN A 311 27.08 -0.05 15.06
CA GLN A 311 26.49 -1.03 15.97
C GLN A 311 25.74 -0.42 17.18
N GLY A 312 25.83 0.90 17.38
CA GLY A 312 24.94 1.62 18.29
C GLY A 312 23.54 1.89 17.72
N ASP A 313 23.33 1.58 16.44
CA ASP A 313 22.03 1.59 15.77
C ASP A 313 21.48 0.18 15.65
N ARG A 314 20.61 -0.19 16.59
CA ARG A 314 19.82 -1.43 16.53
C ARG A 314 18.39 -1.15 16.07
N SER A 315 18.14 0.00 15.45
CA SER A 315 16.79 0.36 15.07
C SER A 315 16.25 -0.60 14.01
N THR A 316 14.94 -0.78 14.03
CA THR A 316 14.23 -1.57 13.03
C THR A 316 13.75 -0.63 11.93
N TYR A 317 14.11 -0.93 10.68
CA TYR A 317 13.62 -0.21 9.50
C TYR A 317 13.04 -1.24 8.53
N TYR A 318 11.77 -1.11 8.18
CA TYR A 318 11.14 -2.05 7.26
C TYR A 318 10.05 -1.41 6.41
N TRP A 319 9.72 -2.10 5.32
CA TRP A 319 8.76 -1.70 4.30
C TRP A 319 8.26 -2.98 3.59
N PRO A 320 7.08 -2.97 2.95
CA PRO A 320 6.61 -4.12 2.18
C PRO A 320 7.54 -4.35 0.98
N VAL A 321 7.78 -5.61 0.63
CA VAL A 321 8.65 -5.95 -0.51
C VAL A 321 8.07 -5.44 -1.83
N LEU A 322 8.95 -5.25 -2.82
CA LEU A 322 8.55 -5.02 -4.21
C LEU A 322 8.72 -6.34 -4.97
N ARG A 323 7.69 -6.79 -5.69
CA ARG A 323 7.77 -7.99 -6.53
C ARG A 323 7.76 -7.65 -8.00
N LEU A 324 8.51 -8.42 -8.79
CA LEU A 324 8.28 -8.51 -10.23
C LEU A 324 7.16 -9.52 -10.48
N GLN A 325 6.12 -9.07 -11.17
CA GLN A 325 4.98 -9.89 -11.60
C GLN A 325 5.31 -10.63 -12.89
N ASN A 326 6.39 -11.43 -12.85
CA ASN A 326 6.94 -12.15 -13.99
C ASN A 326 6.35 -13.56 -14.17
N GLY A 327 5.34 -13.94 -13.37
CA GLY A 327 4.71 -15.26 -13.37
C GLY A 327 5.56 -16.37 -12.73
N THR A 328 6.69 -16.03 -12.10
CA THR A 328 7.53 -17.00 -11.40
C THR A 328 6.93 -17.31 -10.03
N ALA A 329 6.77 -18.59 -9.73
CA ALA A 329 6.51 -19.06 -8.38
C ALA A 329 7.83 -19.08 -7.60
N GLU A 330 7.94 -18.21 -6.60
CA GLU A 330 9.08 -18.15 -5.70
C GLU A 330 8.94 -19.12 -4.53
N ASN A 331 9.97 -19.19 -3.67
CA ASN A 331 9.99 -20.07 -2.49
C ASN A 331 8.85 -19.82 -1.50
N ASP A 332 8.23 -18.63 -1.55
CA ASP A 332 7.11 -18.23 -0.70
C ASP A 332 5.74 -18.36 -1.39
N ALA A 333 5.66 -18.97 -2.57
CA ALA A 333 4.39 -19.18 -3.28
C ALA A 333 3.34 -19.97 -2.47
N ASP A 334 3.77 -20.85 -1.56
CA ASP A 334 2.90 -21.61 -0.66
C ASP A 334 3.03 -21.16 0.81
N ALA A 335 3.59 -19.97 1.05
CA ALA A 335 3.86 -19.44 2.38
C ALA A 335 2.95 -18.26 2.73
N ASP A 336 2.78 -18.06 4.03
CA ASP A 336 2.19 -16.85 4.62
C ASP A 336 3.03 -15.63 4.21
N GLY A 337 2.39 -14.50 3.91
CA GLY A 337 3.02 -13.30 3.35
C GLY A 337 3.32 -13.36 1.85
N GLY A 338 3.36 -14.57 1.29
CA GLY A 338 3.57 -14.83 -0.13
C GLY A 338 2.26 -15.27 -0.78
N GLY A 339 2.28 -16.39 -1.52
CA GLY A 339 1.17 -16.76 -2.38
C GLY A 339 -0.11 -17.16 -1.65
N LYS A 340 -0.07 -17.58 -0.37
CA LYS A 340 -1.29 -17.78 0.43
C LYS A 340 -2.07 -16.49 0.67
N ASP A 341 -1.35 -15.38 0.75
CA ASP A 341 -1.89 -14.03 0.84
C ASP A 341 -1.87 -13.34 -0.54
N GLN A 342 -1.89 -14.12 -1.62
CA GLN A 342 -1.97 -13.66 -3.01
C GLN A 342 -0.83 -12.71 -3.45
N ASN A 343 0.25 -12.62 -2.68
CA ASN A 343 1.50 -11.94 -3.04
C ASN A 343 2.39 -12.90 -3.84
N VAL A 344 2.41 -12.73 -5.16
CA VAL A 344 3.16 -13.63 -6.08
C VAL A 344 4.17 -12.87 -6.92
N GLY A 345 5.17 -13.60 -7.40
CA GLY A 345 6.28 -13.07 -8.19
C GLY A 345 7.55 -12.90 -7.38
N GLU A 346 8.58 -12.38 -8.05
CA GLU A 346 9.95 -12.37 -7.56
C GLU A 346 10.22 -11.17 -6.64
N ILE A 347 10.51 -11.42 -5.36
CA ILE A 347 10.94 -10.38 -4.41
C ILE A 347 12.23 -9.72 -4.91
N GLN A 348 12.18 -8.40 -5.07
CA GLN A 348 13.31 -7.61 -5.51
C GLN A 348 14.13 -7.12 -4.32
N THR A 349 15.43 -7.40 -4.33
CA THR A 349 16.37 -6.77 -3.39
C THR A 349 16.65 -5.33 -3.84
N PRO A 350 16.55 -4.31 -2.97
CA PRO A 350 16.90 -2.95 -3.32
C PRO A 350 18.33 -2.83 -3.89
N SER A 351 18.52 -1.98 -4.89
CA SER A 351 19.85 -1.62 -5.40
C SER A 351 20.53 -0.58 -4.50
N GLN A 352 19.75 0.27 -3.83
CA GLN A 352 20.24 1.25 -2.86
C GLN A 352 19.19 1.56 -1.78
N VAL A 353 19.62 1.57 -0.52
CA VAL A 353 18.83 2.10 0.61
C VAL A 353 19.54 3.31 1.20
N THR A 354 18.81 4.36 1.55
CA THR A 354 19.34 5.53 2.25
C THR A 354 18.43 5.91 3.41
N LEU A 355 18.95 5.76 4.63
CA LEU A 355 18.26 6.10 5.87
C LEU A 355 18.80 7.43 6.41
N LYS A 356 18.07 8.52 6.18
CA LYS A 356 18.53 9.86 6.55
C LYS A 356 17.60 10.50 7.58
N PHE A 357 18.18 10.94 8.68
CA PHE A 357 17.55 11.78 9.67
C PHE A 357 17.82 13.25 9.37
N VAL A 358 16.77 14.04 9.14
CA VAL A 358 16.85 15.48 8.87
C VAL A 358 16.26 16.29 10.03
N GLY A 359 16.65 17.55 10.15
CA GLY A 359 16.14 18.44 11.19
C GLY A 359 14.83 19.13 10.82
N ASN A 360 14.28 19.86 11.77
CA ASN A 360 13.07 20.67 11.62
C ASN A 360 13.39 22.07 11.02
N PRO A 361 12.57 22.57 10.07
CA PRO A 361 12.76 23.85 9.38
C PRO A 361 12.49 25.11 10.23
N THR A 362 11.90 24.96 11.43
CA THR A 362 11.51 26.10 12.29
C THR A 362 12.18 26.11 13.66
N GLY A 363 12.70 24.97 14.14
CA GLY A 363 13.31 24.86 15.46
C GLY A 363 14.39 23.78 15.55
N LYS A 364 14.87 23.55 16.78
CA LYS A 364 15.78 22.45 17.10
C LYS A 364 14.99 21.17 17.34
N VAL A 365 15.56 20.04 16.95
CA VAL A 365 15.01 18.72 17.27
C VAL A 365 15.46 18.26 18.64
N THR A 366 14.64 17.45 19.29
CA THR A 366 14.93 16.77 20.56
C THR A 366 15.27 15.30 20.29
N ALA A 367 15.81 14.58 21.27
CA ALA A 367 16.09 13.15 21.10
C ALA A 367 14.79 12.36 20.95
N MET A 368 14.74 11.42 20.01
CA MET A 368 13.70 10.40 20.01
C MET A 368 13.92 9.49 21.23
N PRO A 369 12.86 9.13 21.97
CA PRO A 369 12.99 8.11 23.00
C PRO A 369 13.28 6.76 22.34
N ARG A 370 14.00 5.90 23.05
CA ARG A 370 14.16 4.50 22.61
C ARG A 370 12.79 3.84 22.56
N PHE A 371 12.60 2.96 21.58
CA PHE A 371 11.37 2.25 21.25
C PHE A 371 10.22 3.14 20.73
N LEU A 372 10.52 4.36 20.28
CA LEU A 372 9.57 5.14 19.49
C LEU A 372 9.22 4.36 18.22
N ARG A 373 7.94 4.01 18.06
CA ARG A 373 7.39 3.29 16.90
C ARG A 373 6.73 4.28 15.97
N ILE A 374 7.03 4.24 14.68
CA ILE A 374 6.42 5.16 13.71
C ILE A 374 6.07 4.39 12.45
N ILE A 375 4.83 4.57 12.00
CA ILE A 375 4.33 4.08 10.71
C ILE A 375 4.04 5.30 9.83
N THR A 376 4.57 5.29 8.61
CA THR A 376 4.22 6.26 7.57
C THR A 376 3.62 5.53 6.37
N GLY A 377 2.55 6.07 5.80
CA GLY A 377 1.71 5.32 4.86
C GLY A 377 0.63 4.50 5.56
N ASP A 378 -0.12 3.75 4.76
CA ASP A 378 -1.22 2.92 5.22
C ASP A 378 -1.40 1.73 4.28
N ALA A 379 -1.18 0.52 4.81
CA ALA A 379 -1.35 -0.74 4.08
C ALA A 379 -2.78 -0.96 3.58
N LYS A 380 -3.76 -0.24 4.13
CA LYS A 380 -5.19 -0.34 3.81
C LYS A 380 -5.73 0.91 3.11
N ALA A 381 -4.86 1.78 2.58
CA ALA A 381 -5.25 3.08 2.02
C ALA A 381 -6.26 3.01 0.86
N PHE A 382 -6.31 1.89 0.12
CA PHE A 382 -7.25 1.77 -1.00
C PHE A 382 -8.71 1.74 -0.53
N THR A 383 -8.97 1.10 0.62
CA THR A 383 -10.30 1.07 1.26
C THR A 383 -10.47 2.19 2.28
N ASN A 384 -9.46 2.43 3.13
CA ASN A 384 -9.50 3.45 4.19
C ASN A 384 -9.50 4.90 3.67
N GLY A 385 -9.07 5.11 2.42
CA GLY A 385 -8.82 6.43 1.86
C GLY A 385 -7.38 6.92 2.09
N ASP A 386 -7.07 8.10 1.54
CA ASP A 386 -5.70 8.59 1.40
C ASP A 386 -5.18 9.40 2.60
N ALA A 387 -5.99 9.58 3.65
CA ALA A 387 -5.65 10.42 4.80
C ALA A 387 -4.32 10.03 5.47
N ASN A 388 -4.04 8.71 5.52
CA ASN A 388 -2.79 8.16 6.06
C ASN A 388 -1.79 7.73 4.98
N ALA A 389 -2.14 7.83 3.68
CA ALA A 389 -1.25 7.50 2.58
C ALA A 389 -0.15 8.57 2.43
N ASN A 390 1.09 8.18 2.74
CA ASN A 390 2.24 9.08 2.79
C ASN A 390 3.50 8.53 2.12
N ALA A 391 3.45 7.30 1.61
CA ALA A 391 4.49 6.78 0.73
C ALA A 391 4.50 7.54 -0.60
N SER A 392 5.66 7.61 -1.24
CA SER A 392 5.75 8.17 -2.57
C SER A 392 6.68 7.42 -3.50
N TRP A 393 6.28 7.39 -4.76
CA TRP A 393 7.00 6.78 -5.85
C TRP A 393 7.57 7.81 -6.83
N SER A 394 8.72 7.51 -7.41
CA SER A 394 9.40 8.32 -8.41
C SER A 394 10.40 7.49 -9.21
N CYS A 395 11.12 8.13 -10.12
CA CYS A 395 12.33 7.59 -10.72
C CYS A 395 13.57 8.38 -10.27
N THR A 396 14.73 7.73 -10.26
CA THR A 396 16.02 8.41 -10.03
C THR A 396 16.19 9.53 -11.06
N GLY A 397 16.62 10.72 -10.63
CA GLY A 397 16.73 11.90 -11.50
C GLY A 397 15.42 12.66 -11.72
N PHE A 398 14.28 12.11 -11.27
CA PHE A 398 12.95 12.71 -11.36
C PHE A 398 12.29 12.94 -9.99
N GLU A 399 13.02 12.81 -8.88
CA GLU A 399 12.51 12.92 -7.49
C GLU A 399 11.95 14.31 -7.10
N ASN A 400 11.94 15.28 -8.02
CA ASN A 400 11.11 16.49 -7.88
C ASN A 400 9.64 16.26 -8.31
N ARG A 401 9.31 15.04 -8.72
CA ARG A 401 7.99 14.50 -9.04
C ARG A 401 7.75 13.33 -8.09
N GLN A 402 6.67 13.37 -7.35
CA GLN A 402 6.32 12.41 -6.31
C GLN A 402 4.89 11.93 -6.59
N LEU A 403 4.75 10.65 -6.86
CA LEU A 403 3.46 9.98 -7.08
C LEU A 403 3.00 9.39 -5.75
N LYS A 404 1.73 9.56 -5.38
CA LYS A 404 1.19 9.03 -4.12
C LYS A 404 0.31 7.80 -4.34
N ASP A 405 -0.22 7.64 -5.55
CA ASP A 405 -1.27 6.71 -5.92
C ASP A 405 -0.99 6.02 -7.27
N LYS A 406 0.23 6.16 -7.81
CA LYS A 406 0.65 5.57 -9.08
C LYS A 406 2.07 5.02 -8.99
N TYR A 407 2.30 3.88 -9.64
CA TYR A 407 3.62 3.37 -9.95
C TYR A 407 4.26 4.17 -11.11
N PRO A 408 5.54 4.51 -11.03
CA PRO A 408 6.22 5.23 -12.09
C PRO A 408 6.74 4.26 -13.15
N ILE A 409 6.47 4.58 -14.42
CA ILE A 409 7.24 4.03 -15.54
C ILE A 409 8.48 4.92 -15.70
N CYS A 410 9.66 4.34 -15.43
CA CYS A 410 10.92 5.06 -15.49
C CYS A 410 11.55 5.01 -16.89
N PRO A 411 12.14 6.12 -17.39
CA PRO A 411 12.86 6.11 -18.64
C PRO A 411 14.17 5.32 -18.52
N ASP A 412 14.70 4.87 -19.65
CA ASP A 412 15.96 4.15 -19.72
C ASP A 412 17.08 4.85 -18.94
N GLY A 413 17.82 4.08 -18.15
CA GLY A 413 18.89 4.59 -17.28
C GLY A 413 18.40 5.25 -15.99
N SER A 414 17.09 5.23 -15.71
CA SER A 414 16.51 5.60 -14.42
C SER A 414 15.89 4.39 -13.73
N GLN A 415 15.95 4.38 -12.40
CA GLN A 415 15.45 3.30 -11.56
C GLN A 415 14.24 3.75 -10.74
N VAL A 416 13.39 2.82 -10.34
CA VAL A 416 12.23 3.09 -9.47
C VAL A 416 12.73 3.50 -8.08
N VAL A 417 12.10 4.53 -7.52
CA VAL A 417 12.41 5.08 -6.20
C VAL A 417 11.14 5.09 -5.36
N ARG A 418 11.22 4.46 -4.19
CA ARG A 418 10.26 4.61 -3.09
C ARG A 418 10.83 5.57 -2.06
N SER A 419 10.02 6.48 -1.56
CA SER A 419 10.40 7.48 -0.56
C SER A 419 9.37 7.52 0.56
N PHE A 420 9.85 7.37 1.78
CA PHE A 420 9.05 7.43 2.99
C PHE A 420 9.55 8.56 3.87
N ALA A 421 8.76 9.63 3.97
CA ALA A 421 8.98 10.66 4.96
C ALA A 421 8.17 10.29 6.20
N PHE A 422 8.84 10.09 7.31
CA PHE A 422 8.18 9.79 8.59
C PHE A 422 7.73 11.09 9.26
N GLN A 423 6.82 10.95 10.21
CA GLN A 423 6.40 11.99 11.13
C GLN A 423 7.62 12.56 11.87
N SER A 424 7.60 13.86 12.17
CA SER A 424 8.76 14.58 12.74
C SER A 424 8.43 15.37 14.00
N CYS A 425 7.20 15.20 14.50
CA CYS A 425 6.69 15.82 15.69
C CYS A 425 6.22 14.70 16.62
N TRP A 426 6.64 14.76 17.87
CA TRP A 426 6.32 13.76 18.89
C TRP A 426 5.63 14.42 20.08
N ASP A 427 4.61 13.79 20.66
CA ASP A 427 3.83 14.32 21.79
C ASP A 427 4.68 14.59 23.05
N GLY A 428 5.89 14.03 23.10
CA GLY A 428 6.84 14.24 24.17
C GLY A 428 6.69 13.29 25.35
N GLN A 429 5.79 12.32 25.27
CA GLN A 429 5.50 11.36 26.32
C GLN A 429 5.54 9.91 25.82
N ASN A 430 4.81 9.58 24.76
CA ASN A 430 4.51 8.19 24.42
C ASN A 430 5.44 7.64 23.33
N THR A 431 6.01 6.46 23.55
CA THR A 431 6.78 5.74 22.50
C THR A 431 5.87 5.03 21.50
N ASP A 432 4.60 4.86 21.85
CA ASP A 432 3.55 4.33 20.99
C ASP A 432 2.16 4.76 21.49
N SER A 433 1.15 4.72 20.63
CA SER A 433 -0.25 4.99 20.96
C SER A 433 -1.13 3.79 20.67
N ALA A 434 -2.35 3.76 21.19
CA ALA A 434 -3.28 2.64 21.00
C ALA A 434 -3.54 2.30 19.53
N ASN A 435 -3.58 3.31 18.67
CA ASN A 435 -3.74 3.14 17.23
C ASN A 435 -2.41 3.27 16.45
N HIS A 436 -1.28 3.25 17.16
CA HIS A 436 0.08 3.39 16.65
C HIS A 436 0.39 4.67 15.84
N ARG A 437 -0.51 5.66 15.84
CA ARG A 437 -0.41 6.86 14.99
C ARG A 437 -0.45 8.17 15.77
N THR A 438 -1.28 8.31 16.80
CA THR A 438 -1.56 9.62 17.44
C THR A 438 -0.44 10.20 18.29
N HIS A 439 0.53 9.40 18.73
CA HIS A 439 1.68 9.89 19.52
C HIS A 439 2.72 10.65 18.67
N VAL A 440 2.63 10.58 17.34
CA VAL A 440 3.48 11.30 16.39
C VAL A 440 2.66 12.03 15.33
N ALA A 441 3.22 13.10 14.76
CA ALA A 441 2.55 13.90 13.75
C ALA A 441 3.53 14.42 12.69
N PHE A 442 3.01 14.70 11.50
CA PHE A 442 3.73 15.50 10.52
C PHE A 442 3.86 16.95 11.00
N ALA A 443 4.94 17.61 10.59
CA ALA A 443 5.02 19.06 10.74
C ALA A 443 3.99 19.70 9.79
N GLN A 444 3.38 20.79 10.23
CA GLN A 444 2.49 21.61 9.40
C GLN A 444 3.26 22.20 8.20
N ASP A 445 2.56 22.69 7.18
CA ASP A 445 3.17 23.28 5.97
C ASP A 445 4.18 24.39 6.27
N ASN A 446 3.94 25.14 7.34
CA ASN A 446 4.83 26.21 7.81
C ASN A 446 6.12 25.69 8.48
N GLY A 447 6.23 24.37 8.68
CA GLY A 447 7.34 23.63 9.27
C GLY A 447 7.29 23.47 10.80
N ARG A 448 6.22 23.90 11.47
CA ARG A 448 6.05 23.80 12.92
C ARG A 448 5.36 22.50 13.30
N CYS A 449 5.68 22.00 14.49
CA CYS A 449 4.90 20.93 15.09
C CYS A 449 3.55 21.45 15.59
N PRO A 450 2.48 20.62 15.55
CA PRO A 450 1.22 20.91 16.21
C PRO A 450 1.39 21.24 17.70
N ASN A 451 0.41 21.90 18.29
CA ASN A 451 0.42 22.22 19.72
C ASN A 451 0.53 20.93 20.55
N GLY A 452 1.36 20.94 21.59
CA GLY A 452 1.66 19.75 22.41
C GLY A 452 2.78 18.88 21.87
N PHE A 453 3.15 19.01 20.58
CA PHE A 453 4.21 18.22 19.98
C PHE A 453 5.56 18.97 19.95
N ARG A 454 6.64 18.21 20.12
CA ARG A 454 8.03 18.68 19.95
C ARG A 454 8.67 18.07 18.72
N ALA A 455 9.55 18.83 18.09
CA ALA A 455 10.29 18.36 16.93
C ALA A 455 11.30 17.26 17.32
N ILE A 456 11.36 16.19 16.52
CA ILE A 456 12.34 15.11 16.56
C ILE A 456 13.04 15.01 15.19
N PRO A 457 14.21 14.35 15.09
CA PRO A 457 14.81 14.03 13.80
C PRO A 457 13.81 13.31 12.90
N GLN A 458 13.56 13.83 11.71
CA GLN A 458 12.68 13.19 10.73
C GLN A 458 13.45 12.12 9.99
N LEU A 459 13.03 10.87 10.08
CA LEU A 459 13.51 9.82 9.19
C LEU A 459 12.94 10.03 7.78
N VAL A 460 13.82 10.02 6.79
CA VAL A 460 13.51 9.95 5.37
C VAL A 460 14.22 8.71 4.83
N GLN A 461 13.43 7.68 4.50
CA GLN A 461 13.91 6.48 3.85
C GLN A 461 13.77 6.68 2.33
N ARG A 462 14.82 6.36 1.59
CA ARG A 462 14.82 6.34 0.13
C ARG A 462 15.34 5.00 -0.35
N ILE A 463 14.55 4.31 -1.15
CA ILE A 463 14.79 2.93 -1.56
C ILE A 463 14.72 2.87 -3.08
N VAL A 464 15.76 2.33 -3.70
CA VAL A 464 15.90 2.27 -5.16
C VAL A 464 15.87 0.82 -5.60
N TYR A 465 15.12 0.54 -6.66
CA TYR A 465 14.98 -0.79 -7.23
C TYR A 465 15.36 -0.77 -8.71
N ASP A 466 16.11 -1.79 -9.11
CA ASP A 466 16.48 -2.03 -10.50
C ASP A 466 15.45 -2.99 -11.13
N VAL A 467 14.30 -2.45 -11.51
CA VAL A 467 13.23 -3.20 -12.18
C VAL A 467 13.19 -2.87 -13.68
N PRO A 468 12.75 -3.80 -14.54
CA PRO A 468 12.56 -3.51 -15.95
C PRO A 468 11.65 -2.29 -16.19
N PRO A 469 11.91 -1.47 -17.24
CA PRO A 469 11.02 -0.39 -17.62
C PRO A 469 9.62 -0.90 -18.00
N GLY A 470 8.58 -0.18 -17.55
CA GLY A 470 7.18 -0.47 -17.86
C GLY A 470 6.40 -1.06 -16.67
N PRO A 471 5.13 -1.43 -16.89
CA PRO A 471 4.35 -2.20 -15.92
C PRO A 471 4.97 -3.59 -15.67
N GLY A 472 4.63 -4.21 -14.55
CA GLY A 472 5.09 -5.57 -14.21
C GLY A 472 5.79 -5.68 -12.86
N PHE A 473 5.58 -4.70 -11.98
CA PHE A 473 5.97 -4.79 -10.58
C PHE A 473 4.85 -4.28 -9.69
N ALA A 474 4.81 -4.78 -8.46
CA ALA A 474 3.81 -4.41 -7.47
C ALA A 474 4.43 -4.44 -6.07
N VAL A 475 3.94 -3.57 -5.19
CA VAL A 475 4.21 -3.71 -3.76
C VAL A 475 3.35 -4.83 -3.18
N ASP A 476 3.89 -5.59 -2.24
CA ASP A 476 3.04 -6.53 -1.49
C ASP A 476 2.03 -5.73 -0.63
N SER A 477 0.82 -6.26 -0.52
CA SER A 477 -0.23 -5.72 0.35
C SER A 477 -1.22 -6.81 0.74
N PHE A 478 -2.18 -6.46 1.60
CA PHE A 478 -3.37 -7.27 1.79
C PHE A 478 -4.07 -7.55 0.44
N PRO A 479 -4.63 -8.76 0.23
CA PRO A 479 -5.30 -9.13 -1.02
C PRO A 479 -6.40 -8.17 -1.46
N GLU A 480 -7.25 -7.74 -0.51
CA GLU A 480 -8.35 -6.81 -0.77
C GLU A 480 -7.90 -5.39 -1.15
N GLN A 481 -6.59 -5.10 -1.05
CA GLN A 481 -6.04 -3.81 -1.42
C GLN A 481 -5.47 -3.80 -2.85
N LEU A 482 -5.58 -4.92 -3.57
CA LEU A 482 -5.29 -5.07 -5.00
C LEU A 482 -3.87 -4.63 -5.41
N HIS A 483 -2.92 -4.68 -4.47
CA HIS A 483 -1.55 -4.20 -4.64
C HIS A 483 -1.47 -2.75 -5.15
N LYS A 484 -2.46 -1.92 -4.83
CA LYS A 484 -2.50 -0.52 -5.28
C LYS A 484 -1.31 0.23 -4.72
N PRO A 485 -0.61 1.07 -5.51
CA PRO A 485 0.60 1.77 -5.06
C PRO A 485 0.39 2.69 -3.85
N VAL A 486 -0.85 3.11 -3.60
CA VAL A 486 -1.25 3.93 -2.43
C VAL A 486 -1.11 3.20 -1.10
N THR A 487 -1.08 1.85 -1.11
CA THR A 487 -0.99 1.00 0.08
C THR A 487 0.45 0.89 0.62
N ASP A 488 1.42 1.47 -0.10
CA ASP A 488 2.80 1.45 0.31
C ASP A 488 3.00 2.19 1.65
N HIS A 489 3.91 1.69 2.46
CA HIS A 489 4.16 2.17 3.80
C HIS A 489 5.59 1.85 4.24
N GLY A 490 6.00 2.48 5.34
CA GLY A 490 7.27 2.20 5.98
C GLY A 490 7.15 2.31 7.48
N ASP A 491 7.93 1.49 8.16
CA ASP A 491 7.87 1.32 9.59
C ASP A 491 9.25 1.49 10.22
N PHE A 492 9.23 2.01 11.43
CA PHE A 492 10.44 2.36 12.16
C PHE A 492 10.27 2.15 13.65
N ILE A 493 11.22 1.45 14.27
CA ILE A 493 11.37 1.39 15.72
C ILE A 493 12.74 1.95 16.09
N ASN A 494 12.77 3.07 16.82
CA ASN A 494 14.02 3.69 17.24
C ASN A 494 14.71 2.87 18.33
N VAL A 495 15.84 2.23 18.01
CA VAL A 495 16.66 1.52 19.00
C VAL A 495 18.11 2.01 18.96
N PHE A 496 18.30 3.30 18.65
CA PHE A 496 19.58 3.96 18.90
C PHE A 496 19.94 3.88 20.38
N ASP A 497 21.21 3.55 20.67
CA ASP A 497 21.73 3.73 22.01
C ASP A 497 21.75 5.24 22.39
N ASP A 498 21.73 5.52 23.69
CA ASP A 498 21.68 6.90 24.20
C ASP A 498 22.83 7.79 23.69
N LYS A 499 24.01 7.22 23.50
CA LYS A 499 25.21 7.95 23.06
C LYS A 499 25.06 8.32 21.58
N LEU A 500 24.56 7.40 20.76
CA LEU A 500 24.29 7.63 19.36
C LEU A 500 23.15 8.61 19.18
N MET A 501 22.03 8.47 19.88
CA MET A 501 20.90 9.42 19.80
C MET A 501 21.35 10.85 20.16
N LYS A 502 22.18 11.02 21.19
CA LYS A 502 22.80 12.34 21.53
C LYS A 502 23.69 12.86 20.39
N LYS A 503 24.49 11.99 19.75
CA LYS A 503 25.32 12.36 18.58
C LYS A 503 24.45 12.79 17.39
N VAL A 504 23.37 12.07 17.10
CA VAL A 504 22.41 12.38 16.03
C VAL A 504 21.82 13.77 16.24
N VAL A 505 21.24 14.03 17.42
CA VAL A 505 20.65 15.34 17.75
C VAL A 505 21.69 16.46 17.69
N SER A 506 22.88 16.25 18.27
CA SER A 506 23.96 17.24 18.23
C SER A 506 24.42 17.53 16.80
N CYS A 507 24.46 16.53 15.93
CA CYS A 507 24.80 16.72 14.52
C CYS A 507 23.76 17.59 13.82
N ILE A 508 22.50 17.20 13.92
CA ILE A 508 21.36 17.84 13.24
C ILE A 508 21.17 19.27 13.73
N ASN A 509 21.14 19.48 15.04
CA ASN A 509 21.01 20.81 15.64
C ASN A 509 22.23 21.70 15.37
N GLY A 510 23.41 21.12 15.22
CA GLY A 510 24.65 21.82 14.86
C GLY A 510 24.76 22.20 13.38
N GLY A 511 23.81 21.82 12.53
CA GLY A 511 23.86 22.14 11.10
C GLY A 511 24.89 21.32 10.31
N ARG A 512 25.35 20.20 10.86
CA ARG A 512 26.40 19.35 10.26
C ARG A 512 25.78 18.23 9.44
N LYS A 513 26.55 17.69 8.49
CA LYS A 513 26.24 16.43 7.79
C LYS A 513 27.09 15.32 8.41
N CYS A 514 26.48 14.37 9.09
CA CYS A 514 27.17 13.26 9.74
C CYS A 514 26.70 11.91 9.21
N ARG A 515 27.51 10.89 9.49
CA ARG A 515 27.24 9.47 9.29
C ARG A 515 27.60 8.69 10.55
#